data_AF-A0A7Z7LU22-F1
#
_entry.id   AF-A0A7Z7LU22-F1
#
_cell.length_a   1.000
_cell.length_b   1.000
_cell.length_c   1.000
_cell.angle_alpha   90.00
_cell.angle_beta   90.00
_cell.angle_gamma   90.00
#
_symmetry.space_group_name_H-M   'P 1'
#
loop_
_entity.id
_entity.type
_entity.pdbx_description
1 polymer ?
#
loop_
_entity_poly.entity_id
_entity_poly.type
_entity_poly.pdbx_seq_one_letter_code
_entity_poly.pdbx_strand_id
1 'polypeptide(L)'
;MKAPTKEINDRFFQAIEFLIFTKKISGLGPFCEEYGFNRVRYINVRSGYKPEKGYAYKSLDIEAFYVLAKYFNISLEWLLFGIGNMIKNISKKIKEAEEDVEIQN
;
A
#
# COMPACT_ATOMS: atom_id res chain seq x y z
N MET A 1 -13.93 -21.61 3.27
CA MET A 1 -13.02 -20.63 2.63
C MET A 1 -12.00 -20.14 3.66
N LYS A 2 -10.73 -19.96 3.28
CA LYS A 2 -9.72 -19.28 4.13
C LYS A 2 -9.73 -17.78 3.85
N ALA A 3 -9.41 -16.96 4.84
CA ALA A 3 -9.31 -15.51 4.65
C ALA A 3 -8.16 -15.16 3.67
N PRO A 4 -8.33 -14.18 2.77
CA PRO A 4 -7.34 -13.80 1.75
C PRO A 4 -6.25 -12.87 2.32
N THR A 5 -5.74 -13.22 3.50
CA THR A 5 -4.82 -12.36 4.26
C THR A 5 -3.51 -12.12 3.52
N LYS A 6 -2.99 -13.15 2.82
CA LYS A 6 -1.74 -13.02 2.09
C LYS A 6 -1.89 -12.04 0.92
N GLU A 7 -2.96 -12.18 0.15
CA GLU A 7 -3.26 -11.37 -1.02
C GLU A 7 -3.46 -9.89 -0.65
N ILE A 8 -4.12 -9.63 0.48
CA ILE A 8 -4.30 -8.26 1.01
C ILE A 8 -2.95 -7.68 1.45
N ASN A 9 -2.14 -8.45 2.18
CA ASN A 9 -0.83 -7.99 2.63
C ASN A 9 0.12 -7.74 1.44
N ASP A 10 0.11 -8.62 0.43
CA ASP A 10 0.94 -8.48 -0.77
C ASP A 10 0.61 -7.17 -1.49
N ARG A 11 -0.69 -6.84 -1.66
CA ARG A 11 -1.11 -5.57 -2.27
C ARG A 11 -0.73 -4.35 -1.44
N PHE A 12 -0.81 -4.44 -0.11
CA PHE A 12 -0.31 -3.37 0.76
C PHE A 12 1.18 -3.11 0.51
N PHE A 13 2.02 -4.16 0.48
CA PHE A 13 3.46 -3.97 0.26
C PHE A 13 3.78 -3.50 -1.15
N GLN A 14 3.02 -3.94 -2.17
CA GLN A 14 3.13 -3.39 -3.53
C GLN A 14 2.85 -1.89 -3.56
N ALA A 15 1.83 -1.41 -2.82
CA ALA A 15 1.55 0.02 -2.72
C ALA A 15 2.70 0.78 -2.02
N ILE A 16 3.26 0.23 -0.95
CA ILE A 16 4.45 0.81 -0.28
C ILE A 16 5.64 0.89 -1.24
N GLU A 17 5.94 -0.19 -1.97
CA GLU A 17 7.03 -0.22 -2.95
C GLU A 17 6.82 0.81 -4.07
N PHE A 18 5.59 0.93 -4.57
CA PHE A 18 5.22 1.97 -5.55
C PHE A 18 5.46 3.39 -5.00
N LEU A 19 5.08 3.66 -3.75
CA LEU A 19 5.27 4.97 -3.13
C LEU A 19 6.75 5.29 -2.88
N ILE A 20 7.57 4.28 -2.57
CA ILE A 20 9.03 4.42 -2.49
C ILE A 20 9.60 4.73 -3.88
N PHE A 21 9.21 3.95 -4.90
CA PHE A 21 9.67 4.13 -6.27
C PHE A 21 9.34 5.53 -6.82
N THR A 22 8.15 6.04 -6.53
CA THR A 22 7.69 7.39 -6.91
C THR A 22 8.16 8.49 -5.95
N LYS A 23 9.03 8.17 -4.98
CA LYS A 23 9.60 9.09 -3.99
C LYS A 23 8.55 9.84 -3.14
N LYS A 24 7.37 9.26 -2.96
CA LYS A 24 6.30 9.77 -2.09
C LYS A 24 6.55 9.44 -0.62
N ILE A 25 7.24 8.35 -0.35
CA ILE A 25 7.75 7.98 0.97
C ILE A 25 9.20 7.51 0.83
N SER A 26 9.99 7.64 1.90
CA SER A 26 11.40 7.24 1.91
C SER A 26 11.61 5.75 2.22
N GLY A 27 10.62 5.08 2.81
CA GLY A 27 10.70 3.66 3.12
C GLY A 27 9.58 3.21 4.07
N LEU A 28 9.48 1.88 4.28
CA LEU A 28 8.53 1.28 5.23
C LEU A 28 8.76 1.74 6.68
N GLY A 29 10.03 1.89 7.09
CA GLY A 29 10.38 2.33 8.45
C GLY A 29 9.88 3.75 8.74
N PRO A 30 10.28 4.76 7.94
CA PRO A 30 9.77 6.12 8.05
C PRO A 30 8.25 6.21 7.95
N PHE A 31 7.61 5.44 7.05
CA PHE A 31 6.15 5.35 6.99
C PHE A 31 5.54 4.87 8.32
N CYS A 32 6.09 3.81 8.92
CA CYS A 32 5.63 3.34 10.22
C CYS A 32 5.83 4.39 11.32
N GLU A 33 6.95 5.09 11.33
CA GLU A 33 7.23 6.15 12.32
C GLU A 33 6.28 7.34 12.18
N GLU A 34 6.07 7.84 10.96
CA GLU A 34 5.21 8.98 10.66
C GLU A 34 3.76 8.78 11.12
N TYR A 35 3.23 7.57 10.94
CA TYR A 35 1.84 7.25 11.27
C TYR A 35 1.69 6.42 12.57
N GLY A 36 2.76 6.24 13.35
CA GLY A 36 2.72 5.58 14.66
C GLY A 36 2.47 4.06 14.63
N PHE A 37 2.87 3.37 13.55
CA PHE A 37 2.71 1.92 13.42
C PHE A 37 3.90 1.12 13.97
N ASN A 38 3.62 -0.08 14.48
CA ASN A 38 4.66 -0.98 14.95
C ASN A 38 5.42 -1.61 13.77
N ARG A 39 6.58 -1.05 13.41
CA ARG A 39 7.44 -1.54 12.32
C ARG A 39 7.75 -3.04 12.38
N VAL A 40 7.91 -3.63 13.57
CA VAL A 40 8.22 -5.07 13.74
C VAL A 40 7.08 -5.94 13.21
N ARG A 41 5.82 -5.51 13.39
CA ARG A 41 4.66 -6.20 12.83
C ARG A 41 4.76 -6.31 11.31
N TYR A 42 5.10 -5.23 10.63
CA TYR A 42 5.17 -5.16 9.16
C TYR A 42 6.33 -6.01 8.64
N ILE A 43 7.49 -5.96 9.30
CA ILE A 43 8.64 -6.80 8.95
C ILE A 43 8.27 -8.29 9.09
N ASN A 44 7.65 -8.69 10.21
CA ASN A 44 7.29 -10.08 10.46
C ASN A 44 6.23 -10.60 9.49
N VAL A 45 5.22 -9.77 9.19
CA VAL A 45 4.20 -10.11 8.19
C VAL A 45 4.83 -10.26 6.80
N ARG A 46 5.73 -9.35 6.40
CA ARG A 46 6.40 -9.39 5.09
C ARG A 46 7.32 -10.60 4.93
N SER A 47 8.07 -10.95 5.99
CA SER A 47 8.99 -12.10 5.97
C SER A 47 8.29 -13.44 6.17
N GLY A 48 7.00 -13.44 6.51
CA GLY A 48 6.27 -14.65 6.87
C GLY A 48 6.81 -15.30 8.15
N TYR A 49 7.41 -14.51 9.04
CA TYR A 49 8.03 -15.01 10.27
C TYR A 49 7.02 -15.75 11.14
N LYS A 50 7.42 -16.92 11.62
CA LYS A 50 6.65 -17.77 12.53
C LYS A 50 7.48 -17.99 13.80
N PRO A 51 7.09 -17.39 14.94
CA PRO A 51 7.82 -17.59 16.18
C PRO A 51 7.65 -19.04 16.68
N GLU A 52 8.67 -19.56 17.35
CA GLU A 52 8.64 -20.91 17.97
C GLU A 52 7.63 -21.00 19.12
N LYS A 53 7.37 -19.87 19.81
CA LYS A 53 6.38 -19.73 20.88
C LYS A 53 5.56 -18.47 20.67
N GLY A 54 4.26 -18.55 20.97
CA GLY A 54 3.32 -17.42 20.85
C GLY A 54 2.65 -17.31 19.47
N TYR A 55 2.05 -16.15 19.19
CA TYR A 55 1.27 -15.91 17.97
C TYR A 55 2.05 -15.09 16.95
N ALA A 56 2.04 -15.53 15.69
CA ALA A 56 2.55 -14.73 14.58
C ALA A 56 1.57 -13.60 14.22
N TYR A 57 2.10 -12.43 13.87
CA TYR A 57 1.31 -11.41 13.17
C TYR A 57 0.90 -11.94 11.80
N LYS A 58 -0.40 -11.95 11.52
CA LYS A 58 -0.95 -12.43 10.23
C LYS A 58 -1.34 -11.28 9.30
N SER A 59 -1.80 -10.17 9.87
CA SER A 59 -2.31 -9.01 9.13
C SER A 59 -1.68 -7.72 9.62
N LEU A 60 -1.79 -6.69 8.80
CA LEU A 60 -1.39 -5.32 9.11
C LEU A 60 -2.53 -4.55 9.79
N ASP A 61 -2.23 -3.37 10.31
CA ASP A 61 -3.22 -2.46 10.92
C ASP A 61 -4.17 -1.93 9.84
N ILE A 62 -5.48 -1.89 10.11
CA ILE A 62 -6.47 -1.41 9.13
C ILE A 62 -6.27 0.09 8.83
N GLU A 63 -5.79 0.83 9.82
CA GLU A 63 -5.42 2.24 9.76
C GLU A 63 -4.34 2.50 8.70
N ALA A 64 -3.43 1.55 8.46
CA ALA A 64 -2.42 1.72 7.42
C ALA A 64 -3.03 1.67 6.01
N PHE A 65 -4.07 0.87 5.78
CA PHE A 65 -4.82 0.87 4.53
C PHE A 65 -5.58 2.18 4.34
N TYR A 66 -6.18 2.69 5.42
CA TYR A 66 -6.80 4.02 5.42
C TYR A 66 -5.78 5.10 5.02
N VAL A 67 -4.58 5.09 5.59
CA VAL A 67 -3.52 6.06 5.27
C VAL A 67 -3.16 6.00 3.78
N LEU A 68 -2.92 4.81 3.23
CA LEU A 68 -2.64 4.62 1.79
C LEU A 68 -3.77 5.20 0.92
N ALA A 69 -5.03 4.94 1.31
CA ALA A 69 -6.16 5.40 0.53
C ALA A 69 -6.41 6.91 0.64
N LYS A 70 -6.25 7.47 1.84
CA LYS A 70 -6.58 8.87 2.15
C LYS A 70 -5.49 9.82 1.67
N TYR A 71 -4.23 9.49 1.90
CA TYR A 71 -3.12 10.42 1.69
C TYR A 71 -2.32 10.12 0.41
N PHE A 72 -2.39 8.89 -0.10
CA PHE A 72 -1.61 8.47 -1.27
C PHE A 72 -2.45 8.09 -2.49
N ASN A 73 -3.77 8.32 -2.43
CA ASN A 73 -4.71 8.07 -3.52
C ASN A 73 -4.72 6.60 -4.02
N ILE A 74 -4.41 5.66 -3.12
CA ILE A 74 -4.49 4.22 -3.40
C ILE A 74 -5.95 3.75 -3.27
N SER A 75 -6.39 2.85 -4.13
CA SER A 75 -7.74 2.28 -4.14
C SER A 75 -7.94 1.28 -2.99
N LEU A 76 -8.98 1.45 -2.17
CA LEU A 76 -9.35 0.49 -1.14
C LEU A 76 -9.92 -0.78 -1.77
N GLU A 77 -10.67 -0.65 -2.85
CA GLU A 77 -11.21 -1.76 -3.62
C GLU A 77 -10.08 -2.62 -4.19
N TRP A 78 -9.02 -1.99 -4.67
CA TRP A 78 -7.83 -2.70 -5.12
C TRP A 78 -7.09 -3.34 -3.94
N LEU A 79 -6.82 -2.60 -2.86
CA LEU A 79 -6.11 -3.13 -1.68
C LEU A 79 -6.83 -4.35 -1.08
N LEU A 80 -8.14 -4.28 -0.87
CA LEU A 80 -8.90 -5.31 -0.17
C LEU A 80 -9.35 -6.43 -1.10
N PHE A 81 -9.85 -6.11 -2.29
CA PHE A 81 -10.48 -7.08 -3.19
C PHE A 81 -9.64 -7.42 -4.42
N GLY A 82 -8.58 -6.66 -4.71
CA GLY A 82 -7.80 -6.83 -5.94
C GLY A 82 -8.54 -6.39 -7.20
N ILE A 83 -9.56 -5.53 -7.06
CA ILE A 83 -10.41 -5.09 -8.17
C ILE A 83 -9.98 -3.70 -8.63
N GLY A 84 -9.88 -3.51 -9.95
CA GLY A 84 -9.53 -2.23 -10.56
C GLY A 84 -8.03 -1.92 -10.50
N ASN A 85 -7.70 -0.63 -10.52
CA ASN A 85 -6.32 -0.14 -10.51
C ASN A 85 -5.87 0.28 -9.11
N MET A 86 -4.56 0.18 -8.84
CA MET A 86 -3.95 0.62 -7.58
C MET A 86 -4.20 2.12 -7.32
N ILE A 87 -3.99 2.98 -8.32
CA ILE A 87 -4.19 4.43 -8.21
C ILE A 87 -5.58 4.80 -8.72
N LYS A 88 -6.33 5.56 -7.91
CA LYS A 88 -7.65 6.06 -8.32
C LYS A 88 -7.53 7.05 -9.47
N ASN A 89 -8.45 6.96 -10.43
CA ASN A 89 -8.60 7.88 -11.57
C ASN A 89 -7.35 7.99 -12.47
N ILE A 90 -6.58 6.90 -12.60
CA ILE A 90 -5.38 6.87 -13.45
C ILE A 90 -5.67 7.35 -14.88
N SER A 91 -6.82 6.95 -15.44
CA SER A 91 -7.24 7.31 -16.80
C SER A 91 -7.57 8.80 -16.95
N LYS A 92 -8.08 9.46 -15.90
CA LYS A 92 -8.32 10.90 -15.90
C LYS A 92 -6.99 11.67 -15.85
N LYS A 93 -6.07 11.22 -14.98
CA LYS A 93 -4.75 11.85 -14.82
C LYS A 93 -3.87 11.70 -16.07
N ILE A 94 -3.95 10.57 -16.76
CA ILE A 94 -3.21 10.37 -18.02
C ILE A 94 -3.72 11.35 -19.08
N LYS A 95 -5.05 11.47 -19.24
CA LYS A 95 -5.64 12.43 -20.19
C LYS A 95 -5.29 13.88 -19.87
N GLU A 96 -5.36 14.28 -18.60
CA GLU A 96 -4.94 15.62 -18.15
C GLU A 96 -3.46 15.87 -18.48
N ALA A 97 -2.58 14.89 -18.26
CA ALA A 97 -1.16 15.01 -18.57
C ALA A 97 -0.86 15.02 -20.09
N GLU A 98 -1.64 14.31 -20.91
CA GLU A 98 -1.53 14.33 -22.38
C GLU A 98 -1.95 15.70 -22.95
N GLU A 99 -3.07 16.26 -22.45
CA GLU A 99 -3.56 17.59 -22.85
C GLU A 99 -2.57 18.71 -22.46
N ASP A 100 -1.94 18.64 -21.28
CA ASP A 100 -0.94 19.62 -20.83
C ASP A 100 0.32 19.64 -21.72
N VAL A 101 0.71 18.49 -22.28
CA VAL A 101 1.85 18.38 -23.20
C VAL A 101 1.49 18.92 -24.59
N GLU A 102 0.24 18.74 -25.04
CA GLU A 102 -0.24 19.26 -26.32
C GLU A 102 -0.34 20.79 -26.33
N ILE A 103 -0.68 21.42 -25.20
CA ILE A 103 -0.78 22.89 -25.07
C ILE A 103 0.60 23.57 -25.02
N GLN A 104 1.66 22.83 -24.70
CA GLN A 104 3.03 23.36 -24.59
C GLN A 104 3.87 23.22 -25.88
N ASN A 105 3.35 22.55 -26.91
CA ASN A 105 3.99 22.40 -28.23
C ASN A 105 3.29 23.25 -29.29
#